data_AF-A0AAN9DE81-F1
#
_entry.id   AF-A0AAN9DE81-F1
#
_cell.length_a   1.000
_cell.length_b   1.000
_cell.length_c   1.000
_cell.angle_alpha   90.00
_cell.angle_beta   90.00
_cell.angle_gamma   90.00
#
_symmetry.space_group_name_H-M   'P 1'
#
loop_
_entity.id
_entity.type
_entity.pdbx_description
1 polymer ?
#
loop_
_entity_poly.entity_id
_entity_poly.type
_entity_poly.pdbx_seq_one_letter_code
_entity_poly.pdbx_strand_id
1 'polypeptide(L)'
;MSISSTPTSNDACLSIVHSLMCHRQGGESETFAKRAIESLVKKLKEKKDELDSLITAITTNGAHPSKCVTIQRTLDGRLQVAGRKGFPHVIYTRLWRWPDLHKNELKHVKYCQFAFDLKCDNVCVNPYHYERVVSPSIDLSVLTLGGPGPSGELMVKDEFEGQPSHSSADGGHGIQTIQHTGTSSAPPDAFNSPTLLPPADSTGSASTSAFTSMAAGPTNAPSSWPRGSSFPPSIPHQNGHLQHHPPLPHTGQYWSVHNELAFQPPISTHPTPDYWCSIAYFEMDIQVGETFKVPSNCPVVTVDGYVDPSGGDRFCLGQLSNVHRTEAIERARLHIGKGVQLECKGEGDVWVRCLSDHAVFVQSYYLDREAGRAPGDAVHKIYPSAYIKVFDLRQCHRQMQQQAATAQAAASAQAAAVAGNIPGPGSVGGIAPAISLSAAAGIGVDDLRRLCILRMSFVKGWGPDYPRQSIKETPCWIEIHLHRALQLLDEVLHTMPIADPQPLD
;
A
#
# COMPACT_ATOMS: atom_id res chain seq x y z
N MET A 1 -17.49 31.43 14.52
CA MET A 1 -16.11 31.82 14.18
C MET A 1 -16.06 32.09 12.67
N SER A 2 -15.34 33.14 12.30
CA SER A 2 -15.33 33.87 11.03
C SER A 2 -15.27 33.03 9.74
N ILE A 3 -16.04 33.47 8.75
CA ILE A 3 -15.99 33.08 7.33
C ILE A 3 -14.55 33.24 6.85
N SER A 4 -13.83 32.15 6.55
CA SER A 4 -12.52 32.26 5.90
C SER A 4 -12.76 32.53 4.42
N SER A 5 -12.60 33.78 4.00
CA SER A 5 -12.45 34.13 2.59
C SER A 5 -11.40 33.23 1.95
N THR A 6 -11.69 32.68 0.77
CA THR A 6 -10.67 32.01 -0.06
C THR A 6 -9.50 32.98 -0.25
N PRO A 7 -8.28 32.60 0.15
CA PRO A 7 -7.17 33.52 0.08
C PRO A 7 -6.87 33.88 -1.38
N THR A 8 -6.36 35.08 -1.58
CA THR A 8 -5.95 35.60 -2.88
C THR A 8 -4.46 35.93 -2.85
N SER A 9 -3.86 36.14 -4.02
CA SER A 9 -2.48 36.57 -4.18
C SER A 9 -2.16 37.91 -3.52
N ASN A 10 -3.18 38.68 -3.10
CA ASN A 10 -3.04 39.93 -2.37
C ASN A 10 -2.93 39.73 -0.84
N ASP A 11 -3.21 38.52 -0.34
CA ASP A 11 -3.09 38.24 1.09
C ASP A 11 -1.63 38.10 1.53
N ALA A 12 -1.40 38.27 2.84
CA ALA A 12 -0.08 38.06 3.42
C ALA A 12 0.43 36.65 3.12
N CYS A 13 1.70 36.51 2.72
CA CYS A 13 2.28 35.21 2.36
C CYS A 13 2.08 34.15 3.45
N LEU A 14 2.10 34.54 4.74
CA LEU A 14 1.82 33.65 5.86
C LEU A 14 0.40 33.09 5.85
N SER A 15 -0.60 33.89 5.49
CA SER A 15 -2.00 33.47 5.36
C SER A 15 -2.18 32.48 4.21
N ILE A 16 -1.53 32.75 3.07
CA ILE A 16 -1.54 31.86 1.91
C ILE A 16 -0.88 30.52 2.26
N VAL A 17 0.29 30.55 2.91
CA VAL A 17 0.98 29.33 3.38
C VAL A 17 0.11 28.54 4.34
N HIS A 18 -0.54 29.19 5.30
CA HIS A 18 -1.44 28.54 6.26
C HIS A 18 -2.61 27.86 5.56
N SER A 19 -3.25 28.53 4.60
CA SER A 19 -4.33 27.94 3.82
C SER A 19 -3.85 26.73 3.01
N LEU A 20 -2.76 26.84 2.25
CA LEU A 20 -2.23 25.74 1.45
C LEU A 20 -1.77 24.54 2.30
N MET A 21 -1.34 24.78 3.54
CA MET A 21 -1.00 23.73 4.51
C MET A 21 -2.21 22.90 4.96
N CYS A 22 -3.42 23.49 5.00
CA CYS A 22 -4.65 22.77 5.37
C CYS A 22 -5.07 21.70 4.33
N HIS A 23 -4.60 21.82 3.09
CA HIS A 23 -4.95 20.92 1.99
C HIS A 23 -3.89 19.83 1.71
N ARG A 24 -2.89 19.67 2.59
CA ARG A 24 -1.85 18.63 2.42
C ARG A 24 -2.43 17.23 2.67
N GLN A 25 -1.99 16.23 1.90
CA GLN A 25 -2.52 14.86 1.95
C GLN A 25 -1.81 13.94 2.98
N GLY A 26 -0.79 14.45 3.69
CA GLY A 26 0.07 13.64 4.58
C GLY A 26 1.26 13.01 3.85
N GLY A 27 2.01 12.14 4.53
CA GLY A 27 3.20 11.43 3.98
C GLY A 27 4.55 12.14 4.11
N GLU A 28 4.59 13.48 4.07
CA GLU A 28 5.80 14.26 4.34
C GLU A 28 5.72 14.95 5.72
N SER A 29 6.86 15.12 6.40
CA SER A 29 6.90 15.79 7.72
C SER A 29 6.35 17.22 7.64
N GLU A 30 5.63 17.65 8.67
CA GLU A 30 5.02 18.99 8.72
C GLU A 30 6.04 20.13 8.55
N THR A 31 7.23 19.98 9.14
CA THR A 31 8.33 20.94 9.02
C THR A 31 8.81 21.08 7.58
N PHE A 32 8.94 19.97 6.85
CA PHE A 32 9.29 19.99 5.43
C PHE A 32 8.17 20.61 4.58
N ALA A 33 6.93 20.18 4.79
CA ALA A 33 5.78 20.66 4.04
C ALA A 33 5.68 22.19 4.13
N LYS A 34 5.76 22.72 5.35
CA LYS A 34 5.75 24.17 5.59
C LYS A 34 6.88 24.89 4.85
N ARG A 35 8.12 24.39 4.91
CA ARG A 35 9.27 24.98 4.20
C ARG A 35 9.12 24.93 2.68
N ALA A 36 8.54 23.85 2.15
CA ALA A 36 8.28 23.71 0.71
C ALA A 36 7.26 24.75 0.24
N ILE A 37 6.13 24.88 0.94
CA ILE A 37 5.08 25.85 0.61
C ILE A 37 5.58 27.28 0.79
N GLU A 38 6.27 27.60 1.88
CA GLU A 38 6.88 28.92 2.11
C GLU A 38 7.84 29.30 0.97
N SER A 39 8.69 28.36 0.54
CA SER A 39 9.59 28.59 -0.58
C SER A 39 8.84 28.78 -1.90
N LEU A 40 7.73 28.07 -2.12
CA LEU A 40 6.95 28.19 -3.35
C LEU A 40 6.22 29.53 -3.40
N VAL A 41 5.48 29.89 -2.35
CA VAL A 41 4.74 31.16 -2.25
C VAL A 41 5.71 32.34 -2.39
N LYS A 42 6.90 32.27 -1.79
CA LYS A 42 7.94 33.30 -1.96
C LYS A 42 8.41 33.44 -3.41
N LYS A 43 8.55 32.34 -4.16
CA LYS A 43 8.96 32.35 -5.57
C LYS A 43 7.86 32.86 -6.50
N LEU A 44 6.59 32.68 -6.13
CA LEU A 44 5.42 33.10 -6.91
C LEU A 44 4.91 34.50 -6.54
N LYS A 45 5.50 35.16 -5.54
CA LYS A 45 5.02 36.47 -5.04
C LYS A 45 4.96 37.55 -6.14
N GLU A 46 5.91 37.54 -7.07
CA GLU A 46 5.96 38.47 -8.21
C GLU A 46 5.07 38.02 -9.40
N LYS A 47 4.47 36.82 -9.31
CA LYS A 47 3.61 36.23 -10.34
C LYS A 47 2.20 35.99 -9.79
N LYS A 48 1.47 37.08 -9.52
CA LYS A 48 0.16 37.03 -8.86
C LYS A 48 -0.85 36.11 -9.54
N ASP A 49 -0.94 36.14 -10.86
CA ASP A 49 -1.86 35.28 -11.63
C ASP A 49 -1.56 33.78 -11.45
N GLU A 50 -0.28 33.39 -11.38
CA GLU A 50 0.12 32.01 -11.12
C GLU A 50 -0.13 31.62 -9.67
N LEU A 51 0.06 32.54 -8.73
CA LEU A 51 -0.23 32.30 -7.32
C LEU A 51 -1.74 32.12 -7.07
N ASP A 52 -2.58 32.95 -7.69
CA ASP A 52 -4.05 32.78 -7.65
C ASP A 52 -4.48 31.48 -8.31
N SER A 53 -3.84 31.11 -9.42
CA SER A 53 -4.08 29.81 -10.08
C SER A 53 -3.70 28.64 -9.17
N LEU A 54 -2.59 28.74 -8.43
CA LEU A 54 -2.19 27.73 -7.45
C LEU A 54 -3.20 27.63 -6.30
N ILE A 55 -3.58 28.76 -5.70
CA ILE A 55 -4.53 28.78 -4.59
C ILE A 55 -5.86 28.17 -5.04
N THR A 56 -6.36 28.56 -6.21
CA THR A 56 -7.60 28.01 -6.79
C THR A 56 -7.46 26.50 -7.00
N ALA A 57 -6.37 26.04 -7.63
CA ALA A 57 -6.16 24.63 -7.92
C ALA A 57 -6.15 23.77 -6.64
N ILE A 58 -5.44 24.22 -5.59
CA ILE A 58 -5.33 23.47 -4.33
C ILE A 58 -6.63 23.53 -3.51
N THR A 59 -7.22 24.71 -3.36
CA THR A 59 -8.42 24.89 -2.50
C THR A 59 -9.67 24.25 -3.09
N THR A 60 -9.73 24.10 -4.42
CA THR A 60 -10.84 23.44 -5.13
C THR A 60 -10.56 21.98 -5.47
N ASN A 61 -9.42 21.43 -5.03
CA ASN A 61 -8.95 20.11 -5.41
C ASN A 61 -8.97 19.84 -6.93
N GLY A 62 -8.67 20.85 -7.75
CA GLY A 62 -8.66 20.75 -9.21
C GLY A 62 -10.04 20.68 -9.86
N ALA A 63 -11.13 21.03 -9.16
CA ALA A 63 -12.48 21.05 -9.73
C ALA A 63 -12.63 22.01 -10.92
N HIS A 64 -11.76 23.02 -11.02
CA HIS A 64 -11.73 23.96 -12.13
C HIS A 64 -10.37 23.93 -12.87
N PRO A 65 -10.37 24.04 -14.21
CA PRO A 65 -9.15 24.21 -14.98
C PRO A 65 -8.37 25.43 -14.50
N SER A 66 -7.09 25.23 -14.19
CA SER A 66 -6.19 26.28 -13.71
C SER A 66 -4.99 26.46 -14.64
N LYS A 67 -4.37 27.64 -14.61
CA LYS A 67 -3.17 27.92 -15.43
C LYS A 67 -1.94 27.20 -14.88
N CYS A 68 -0.87 27.15 -15.68
CA CYS A 68 0.41 26.62 -15.25
C CYS A 68 0.96 27.47 -14.11
N VAL A 69 1.54 26.81 -13.10
CA VAL A 69 2.22 27.46 -11.98
C VAL A 69 3.68 27.14 -12.11
N THR A 70 4.55 28.12 -12.37
CA THR A 70 5.89 27.87 -12.89
C THR A 70 7.01 28.36 -11.97
N ILE A 71 8.04 27.53 -11.83
CA ILE A 71 9.29 27.89 -11.16
C ILE A 71 10.48 27.68 -12.10
N GLN A 72 11.55 28.45 -11.89
CA GLN A 72 12.78 28.30 -12.66
C GLN A 72 13.38 26.89 -12.49
N ARG A 73 13.73 26.26 -13.62
CA ARG A 73 14.45 24.98 -13.67
C ARG A 73 15.89 25.18 -13.21
N THR A 74 16.37 24.31 -12.32
CA THR A 74 17.79 24.23 -11.95
C THR A 74 18.57 23.41 -12.97
N LEU A 75 19.90 23.59 -13.03
CA LEU A 75 20.77 22.85 -13.96
C LEU A 75 20.64 21.32 -13.85
N ASP A 76 20.45 20.81 -12.64
CA ASP A 76 20.23 19.37 -12.37
C ASP A 76 18.75 18.96 -12.41
N GLY A 77 17.84 19.91 -12.66
CA GLY A 77 16.38 19.71 -12.67
C GLY A 77 15.78 19.39 -11.29
N ARG A 78 16.55 19.46 -10.20
CA ARG A 78 16.11 19.10 -8.85
C ARG A 78 15.96 20.33 -7.96
N LEU A 79 14.83 20.39 -7.26
CA LEU A 79 14.58 21.36 -6.21
C LEU A 79 15.12 20.82 -4.88
N GLN A 80 15.83 21.67 -4.14
CA GLN A 80 16.26 21.37 -2.77
C GLN A 80 15.37 22.11 -1.77
N VAL A 81 14.77 21.37 -0.83
CA VAL A 81 13.98 21.92 0.27
C VAL A 81 14.41 21.25 1.56
N ALA A 82 14.77 22.05 2.57
CA ALA A 82 15.19 21.57 3.89
C ALA A 82 16.21 20.40 3.84
N GLY A 83 17.24 20.54 2.99
CA GLY A 83 18.31 19.54 2.85
C GLY A 83 18.00 18.36 1.92
N ARG A 84 16.74 18.15 1.51
CA ARG A 84 16.34 17.05 0.60
C ARG A 84 16.24 17.55 -0.84
N LYS A 85 16.83 16.80 -1.79
CA LYS A 85 16.74 17.07 -3.24
C LYS A 85 15.69 16.17 -3.89
N GLY A 86 14.80 16.74 -4.70
CA GLY A 86 13.80 15.99 -5.45
C GLY A 86 13.32 16.76 -6.68
N PHE A 87 12.55 16.11 -7.54
CA PHE A 87 11.99 16.80 -8.71
C PHE A 87 10.84 17.71 -8.29
N PRO A 88 10.78 18.96 -8.78
CA PRO A 88 9.82 19.95 -8.29
C PRO A 88 8.36 19.53 -8.51
N HIS A 89 8.03 19.03 -9.70
CA HIS A 89 6.68 18.54 -10.01
C HIS A 89 6.28 17.35 -9.11
N VAL A 90 7.21 16.44 -8.79
CA VAL A 90 6.96 15.31 -7.87
C VAL A 90 6.75 15.80 -6.43
N ILE A 91 7.60 16.71 -5.93
CA ILE A 91 7.51 17.22 -4.54
C ILE A 91 6.13 17.83 -4.29
N TYR A 92 5.69 18.73 -5.17
CA TYR A 92 4.43 19.44 -4.97
C TYR A 92 3.20 18.57 -5.26
N THR A 93 3.27 17.66 -6.23
CA THR A 93 2.18 16.69 -6.47
C THR A 93 2.03 15.70 -5.32
N ARG A 94 3.14 15.25 -4.72
CA ARG A 94 3.12 14.42 -3.52
C ARG A 94 2.50 15.14 -2.33
N LEU A 95 2.78 16.44 -2.19
CA LEU A 95 2.30 17.25 -1.08
C LEU A 95 0.76 17.37 -1.04
N TRP A 96 0.13 17.58 -2.20
CA TRP A 96 -1.29 17.94 -2.30
C TRP A 96 -2.19 16.88 -2.91
N ARG A 97 -1.65 15.82 -3.54
CA ARG A 97 -2.47 14.78 -4.20
C ARG A 97 -2.12 13.37 -3.75
N TRP A 98 -0.89 12.93 -4.01
CA TRP A 98 -0.52 11.51 -3.85
C TRP A 98 0.70 11.36 -2.94
N PRO A 99 0.51 11.21 -1.61
CA PRO A 99 1.61 11.06 -0.64
C PRO A 99 2.62 9.95 -0.94
N ASP A 100 2.17 8.89 -1.62
CA ASP A 100 2.95 7.70 -1.97
C ASP A 100 3.60 7.76 -3.35
N LEU A 101 3.47 8.89 -4.07
CA LEU A 101 3.91 9.07 -5.45
C LEU A 101 5.42 8.87 -5.64
N HIS A 102 5.80 8.05 -6.62
CA HIS A 102 7.20 7.88 -7.04
C HIS A 102 7.61 8.77 -8.23
N LYS A 103 8.92 8.93 -8.47
CA LYS A 103 9.48 9.88 -9.46
C LYS A 103 9.09 9.62 -10.93
N ASN A 104 8.71 8.38 -11.28
CA ASN A 104 8.39 7.97 -12.66
C ASN A 104 6.89 7.75 -12.89
N GLU A 105 6.05 8.14 -11.93
CA GLU A 105 4.61 7.87 -11.94
C GLU A 105 3.78 9.09 -12.37
N LEU A 106 4.40 10.11 -12.95
CA LEU A 106 3.69 11.30 -13.42
C LEU A 106 3.82 11.45 -14.92
N LYS A 107 2.69 11.76 -15.56
CA LYS A 107 2.62 12.23 -16.94
C LYS A 107 1.85 13.53 -16.97
N HIS A 108 2.33 14.51 -17.72
CA HIS A 108 1.65 15.80 -17.83
C HIS A 108 0.43 15.74 -18.75
N VAL A 109 -0.59 16.55 -18.45
CA VAL A 109 -1.76 16.74 -19.31
C VAL A 109 -1.41 17.53 -20.57
N LYS A 110 -2.13 17.28 -21.68
CA LYS A 110 -1.82 17.85 -23.01
C LYS A 110 -1.79 19.39 -23.04
N TYR A 111 -2.55 20.05 -22.17
CA TYR A 111 -2.64 21.51 -22.12
C TYR A 111 -1.58 22.16 -21.20
N CYS A 112 -0.72 21.38 -20.55
CA CYS A 112 0.37 21.92 -19.75
C CYS A 112 1.53 22.38 -20.65
N GLN A 113 1.78 23.69 -20.69
CA GLN A 113 2.80 24.28 -21.57
C GLN A 113 4.22 24.21 -21.00
N PHE A 114 4.35 24.01 -19.68
CA PHE A 114 5.63 24.05 -18.97
C PHE A 114 5.90 22.75 -18.21
N ALA A 115 5.36 21.63 -18.67
CA ALA A 115 5.55 20.35 -18.02
C ALA A 115 7.03 19.98 -17.87
N PHE A 116 7.36 19.23 -16.82
CA PHE A 116 8.75 18.87 -16.54
C PHE A 116 9.43 18.11 -17.71
N ASP A 117 8.69 17.29 -18.45
CA ASP A 117 9.26 16.50 -19.56
C ASP A 117 9.58 17.34 -20.80
N LEU A 118 8.97 18.53 -20.93
CA LEU A 118 9.20 19.44 -22.05
C LEU A 118 10.54 20.17 -21.98
N LYS A 119 11.28 20.01 -20.87
CA LYS A 119 12.63 20.56 -20.66
C LYS A 119 12.75 22.07 -20.89
N CYS A 120 11.67 22.81 -20.71
CA CYS A 120 11.68 24.28 -20.74
C CYS A 120 12.48 24.86 -19.55
N ASP A 121 12.89 26.13 -19.69
CA ASP A 121 13.58 26.90 -18.63
C ASP A 121 12.73 27.04 -17.36
N ASN A 122 11.41 27.02 -17.52
CA ASN A 122 10.44 27.02 -16.44
C ASN A 122 9.74 25.67 -16.33
N VAL A 123 9.44 25.24 -15.11
CA VAL A 123 8.76 23.98 -14.82
C VAL A 123 7.45 24.23 -14.09
N CYS A 124 6.37 23.63 -14.60
CA CYS A 124 5.06 23.61 -13.98
C CYS A 124 5.07 22.73 -12.74
N VAL A 125 4.59 23.27 -11.62
CA VAL A 125 4.44 22.58 -10.33
C VAL A 125 2.99 22.49 -9.88
N ASN A 126 2.04 22.88 -10.73
CA ASN A 126 0.62 22.68 -10.46
C ASN A 126 0.33 21.16 -10.44
N PRO A 127 -0.09 20.60 -9.29
CA PRO A 127 -0.23 19.15 -9.15
C PRO A 127 -1.40 18.58 -9.98
N TYR A 128 -2.33 19.41 -10.43
CA TYR A 128 -3.45 19.01 -11.30
C TYR A 128 -3.11 19.06 -12.79
N HIS A 129 -1.89 19.50 -13.14
CA HIS A 129 -1.37 19.42 -14.50
C HIS A 129 -0.64 18.10 -14.78
N TYR A 130 -0.63 17.21 -13.81
CA TYR A 130 -0.04 15.89 -13.91
C TYR A 130 -1.08 14.83 -13.56
N GLU A 131 -1.08 13.76 -14.33
CA GLU A 131 -1.85 12.54 -14.11
C GLU A 131 -0.90 11.47 -13.59
N ARG A 132 -1.41 10.65 -12.67
CA ARG A 132 -0.64 9.51 -12.17
C ARG A 132 -0.69 8.41 -13.22
N VAL A 133 0.47 7.94 -13.63
CA VAL A 133 0.61 6.81 -14.53
C VAL A 133 1.29 5.66 -13.79
N VAL A 134 0.85 4.44 -14.08
CA VAL A 134 1.54 3.24 -13.62
C VAL A 134 2.82 3.13 -14.44
N SER A 135 3.97 2.90 -13.79
CA SER A 135 5.25 2.71 -14.50
C SER A 135 5.10 1.60 -15.55
N PRO A 136 5.67 1.71 -16.77
CA PRO A 136 5.50 0.73 -17.85
C PRO A 136 6.14 -0.65 -17.60
N SER A 137 6.48 -0.99 -16.36
CA SER A 137 6.96 -2.32 -15.97
C SER A 137 5.84 -3.37 -15.95
N ILE A 138 4.59 -2.97 -16.23
CA ILE A 138 3.48 -3.86 -16.51
C ILE A 138 3.21 -3.74 -18.01
N ASP A 139 3.74 -4.70 -18.76
CA ASP A 139 3.51 -4.81 -20.20
C ASP A 139 2.02 -5.03 -20.47
N LEU A 140 1.35 -3.99 -20.93
CA LEU A 140 -0.09 -3.94 -21.24
C LEU A 140 -0.38 -4.48 -22.65
N SER A 141 0.55 -5.23 -23.25
CA SER A 141 0.37 -5.90 -24.55
C SER A 141 -0.41 -7.23 -24.47
N VAL A 142 -0.83 -7.66 -23.29
CA VAL A 142 -1.67 -8.86 -23.07
C VAL A 142 -3.19 -8.54 -23.10
N LEU A 143 -3.60 -7.39 -23.65
CA LEU A 143 -5.03 -7.02 -23.80
C LEU A 143 -5.52 -6.93 -25.24
N THR A 144 -4.72 -7.30 -26.25
CA THR A 144 -5.22 -7.43 -27.63
C THR A 144 -5.82 -8.81 -27.88
N LEU A 145 -7.15 -8.85 -27.92
CA LEU A 145 -8.02 -9.92 -28.41
C LEU A 145 -7.54 -10.46 -29.78
N GLY A 146 -6.95 -11.66 -29.77
CA GLY A 146 -6.82 -12.50 -30.97
C GLY A 146 -8.01 -13.46 -31.04
N GLY A 147 -9.05 -13.09 -31.81
CA GLY A 147 -10.12 -14.02 -32.19
C GLY A 147 -9.62 -15.08 -33.19
N PRO A 148 -10.22 -16.29 -33.21
CA PRO A 148 -9.77 -17.36 -34.09
C PRO A 148 -10.12 -17.07 -35.55
N GLY A 149 -9.17 -17.30 -36.46
CA GLY A 149 -9.31 -17.10 -37.91
C GLY A 149 -10.32 -18.06 -38.57
N PRO A 150 -10.41 -18.02 -39.92
CA PRO A 150 -9.47 -18.85 -40.68
C PRO A 150 -8.98 -18.30 -42.05
N SER A 151 -7.80 -18.78 -42.43
CA SER A 151 -7.30 -19.10 -43.79
C SER A 151 -7.07 -18.01 -44.85
N GLY A 152 -5.84 -17.92 -45.36
CA GLY A 152 -5.52 -17.26 -46.64
C GLY A 152 -4.04 -17.02 -46.91
N GLU A 153 -3.39 -18.03 -47.50
CA GLU A 153 -2.25 -18.00 -48.46
C GLU A 153 -0.93 -17.23 -48.23
N LEU A 154 0.15 -18.04 -48.31
CA LEU A 154 1.49 -17.81 -48.88
C LEU A 154 1.77 -16.47 -49.59
N MET A 155 2.96 -15.91 -49.34
CA MET A 155 3.99 -15.76 -50.38
C MET A 155 5.39 -15.55 -49.79
N VAL A 156 6.32 -16.35 -50.33
CA VAL A 156 7.77 -16.39 -50.07
C VAL A 156 8.46 -15.29 -50.88
N LYS A 157 9.49 -14.65 -50.32
CA LYS A 157 10.68 -14.25 -51.10
C LYS A 157 11.92 -14.07 -50.20
N ASP A 158 12.84 -15.03 -50.33
CA ASP A 158 14.27 -14.89 -50.02
C ASP A 158 14.93 -13.90 -50.98
N GLU A 159 15.93 -13.13 -50.52
CA GLU A 159 17.20 -12.94 -51.22
C GLU A 159 18.30 -12.33 -50.31
N PHE A 160 19.54 -12.63 -50.70
CA PHE A 160 20.77 -12.85 -49.92
C PHE A 160 21.77 -11.65 -49.97
N GLU A 161 22.90 -11.80 -49.25
CA GLU A 161 24.20 -11.05 -49.27
C GLU A 161 24.40 -9.86 -48.29
N GLY A 162 25.47 -9.75 -47.49
CA GLY A 162 26.64 -10.60 -47.29
C GLY A 162 27.70 -10.02 -46.30
N GLN A 163 28.31 -10.92 -45.50
CA GLN A 163 29.69 -10.95 -44.92
C GLN A 163 30.20 -9.88 -43.92
N PRO A 164 31.31 -10.17 -43.15
CA PRO A 164 31.72 -11.44 -42.54
C PRO A 164 32.24 -11.31 -41.07
N SER A 165 32.39 -12.48 -40.46
CA SER A 165 32.99 -12.78 -39.16
C SER A 165 34.53 -12.76 -39.19
N HIS A 166 35.16 -12.50 -38.03
CA HIS A 166 36.52 -12.98 -37.71
C HIS A 166 36.56 -13.45 -36.25
N SER A 167 37.19 -14.62 -36.02
CA SER A 167 37.42 -15.24 -34.72
C SER A 167 38.91 -15.55 -34.54
N SER A 168 39.35 -15.58 -33.27
CA SER A 168 40.46 -16.39 -32.70
C SER A 168 41.90 -15.92 -33.01
N ALA A 169 42.92 -16.00 -32.16
CA ALA A 169 43.13 -16.50 -30.79
C ALA A 169 44.56 -16.09 -30.30
N ASP A 170 44.82 -16.37 -29.02
CA ASP A 170 46.10 -16.84 -28.44
C ASP A 170 47.06 -15.87 -27.71
N GLY A 171 47.67 -16.38 -26.63
CA GLY A 171 48.84 -15.81 -25.96
C GLY A 171 48.77 -15.74 -24.43
N GLY A 172 49.09 -16.84 -23.73
CA GLY A 172 49.32 -16.86 -22.28
C GLY A 172 50.76 -16.47 -21.88
N HIS A 173 50.93 -16.02 -20.63
CA HIS A 173 52.20 -16.04 -19.90
C HIS A 173 51.95 -15.98 -18.38
N GLY A 174 52.66 -16.81 -17.61
CA GLY A 174 52.81 -16.69 -16.17
C GLY A 174 54.27 -16.87 -15.77
N ILE A 175 54.74 -16.11 -14.75
CA ILE A 175 55.91 -16.30 -13.84
C ILE A 175 55.63 -15.32 -12.66
N GLN A 176 55.43 -15.68 -11.38
CA GLN A 176 56.25 -16.27 -10.30
C GLN A 176 56.82 -15.23 -9.28
N THR A 177 56.61 -15.53 -7.99
CA THR A 177 57.37 -15.17 -6.76
C THR A 177 57.36 -13.75 -6.15
N ILE A 178 57.00 -13.64 -4.85
CA ILE A 178 57.88 -13.29 -3.71
C ILE A 178 57.10 -13.45 -2.38
N GLN A 179 57.72 -14.15 -1.41
CA GLN A 179 57.34 -14.33 -0.01
C GLN A 179 57.69 -13.10 0.84
N HIS A 180 56.92 -12.79 1.88
CA HIS A 180 57.46 -12.24 3.14
C HIS A 180 56.71 -12.78 4.38
N THR A 181 57.51 -12.91 5.43
CA THR A 181 57.42 -13.66 6.69
C THR A 181 56.99 -12.82 7.90
N GLY A 182 56.46 -13.52 8.93
CA GLY A 182 56.57 -13.22 10.38
C GLY A 182 55.79 -12.01 10.93
N THR A 183 55.28 -11.96 12.17
CA THR A 183 55.51 -12.79 13.36
C THR A 183 54.54 -12.36 14.48
N SER A 184 54.07 -13.37 15.25
CA SER A 184 53.88 -13.44 16.71
C SER A 184 53.06 -12.39 17.49
N SER A 185 52.02 -12.85 18.23
CA SER A 185 52.07 -13.04 19.70
C SER A 185 50.67 -13.30 20.30
N ALA A 186 50.59 -14.30 21.17
CA ALA A 186 49.52 -14.56 22.15
C ALA A 186 50.19 -14.57 23.56
N PRO A 187 49.53 -14.90 24.71
CA PRO A 187 48.18 -14.68 25.27
C PRO A 187 48.33 -14.03 26.71
N PRO A 188 47.65 -14.38 27.84
CA PRO A 188 46.28 -14.85 28.15
C PRO A 188 45.55 -14.00 29.25
N ASP A 189 44.30 -14.35 29.59
CA ASP A 189 43.79 -14.65 30.96
C ASP A 189 42.33 -14.27 31.26
N ALA A 190 41.70 -15.21 31.97
CA ALA A 190 40.32 -15.23 32.46
C ALA A 190 40.18 -14.49 33.80
N PHE A 191 38.95 -14.08 34.19
CA PHE A 191 38.37 -14.29 35.53
C PHE A 191 36.90 -13.80 35.65
N ASN A 192 36.05 -14.71 36.13
CA ASN A 192 34.83 -14.66 36.95
C ASN A 192 33.75 -13.54 36.93
N SER A 193 32.51 -14.05 37.03
CA SER A 193 31.22 -13.44 37.41
C SER A 193 31.21 -12.74 38.79
N PRO A 194 30.11 -12.04 39.16
CA PRO A 194 29.03 -12.75 39.85
C PRO A 194 27.58 -12.35 39.48
N THR A 195 26.72 -13.32 39.73
CA THR A 195 25.26 -13.33 39.92
C THR A 195 24.78 -12.33 40.97
N LEU A 196 23.57 -11.77 40.83
CA LEU A 196 22.66 -11.44 41.96
C LEU A 196 21.22 -11.20 41.46
N LEU A 197 20.27 -11.83 42.15
CA LEU A 197 18.81 -11.72 42.08
C LEU A 197 18.32 -11.50 43.55
N PRO A 198 17.04 -11.18 43.78
CA PRO A 198 16.42 -9.87 44.02
C PRO A 198 16.26 -9.51 45.53
N PRO A 199 15.47 -8.48 45.88
CA PRO A 199 14.38 -8.74 46.84
C PRO A 199 13.05 -8.03 46.52
N ALA A 200 12.00 -8.47 47.22
CA ALA A 200 10.61 -8.03 47.14
C ALA A 200 10.16 -7.19 48.36
N ASP A 201 9.13 -6.37 48.12
CA ASP A 201 8.03 -5.85 48.96
C ASP A 201 8.29 -5.08 50.28
N SER A 202 7.74 -3.85 50.38
CA SER A 202 6.38 -3.60 50.94
C SER A 202 6.17 -2.16 51.48
N THR A 203 4.88 -1.76 51.51
CA THR A 203 4.18 -0.72 52.31
C THR A 203 3.97 0.70 51.74
N GLY A 204 2.69 1.12 51.72
CA GLY A 204 2.26 2.52 51.52
C GLY A 204 0.82 2.71 51.02
N SER A 205 -0.17 2.44 51.87
CA SER A 205 -1.65 2.62 51.73
C SER A 205 -2.09 4.04 51.30
N ALA A 206 -3.06 4.17 50.37
CA ALA A 206 -4.52 4.37 50.53
C ALA A 206 -5.02 5.77 51.00
N SER A 207 -5.96 6.36 50.23
CA SER A 207 -7.08 7.25 50.65
C SER A 207 -7.97 7.53 49.40
N THR A 208 -9.15 6.91 49.25
CA THR A 208 -10.53 7.41 49.56
C THR A 208 -10.92 8.69 48.79
N SER A 209 -12.00 8.76 47.98
CA SER A 209 -13.43 8.78 48.37
C SER A 209 -14.30 8.72 47.08
N ALA A 210 -15.23 7.78 46.89
CA ALA A 210 -16.66 7.79 47.27
C ALA A 210 -17.59 8.76 46.49
N PHE A 211 -18.52 8.23 45.69
CA PHE A 211 -19.97 8.50 45.81
C PHE A 211 -20.81 7.43 45.09
N THR A 212 -22.08 7.38 45.48
CA THR A 212 -22.91 6.18 45.65
C THR A 212 -24.01 6.02 44.59
N SER A 213 -24.49 4.78 44.53
CA SER A 213 -25.59 4.16 43.79
C SER A 213 -26.94 4.89 43.72
N MET A 214 -27.70 4.63 42.65
CA MET A 214 -29.17 4.55 42.65
C MET A 214 -29.61 3.46 41.65
N ALA A 215 -30.49 2.56 42.07
CA ALA A 215 -31.14 1.52 41.26
C ALA A 215 -32.64 1.82 41.14
N ALA A 216 -33.23 1.54 39.97
CA ALA A 216 -34.65 1.24 39.78
C ALA A 216 -34.87 0.55 38.42
N GLY A 217 -35.52 -0.62 38.40
CA GLY A 217 -36.08 -1.25 37.19
C GLY A 217 -37.50 -0.71 36.88
N PRO A 218 -38.34 -1.35 36.02
CA PRO A 218 -38.24 -2.73 35.50
C PRO A 218 -38.64 -2.97 34.00
N THR A 219 -38.44 -4.23 33.57
CA THR A 219 -39.18 -5.06 32.58
C THR A 219 -39.38 -4.63 31.11
N ASN A 220 -38.80 -5.41 30.18
CA ASN A 220 -39.56 -6.25 29.23
C ASN A 220 -38.65 -7.27 28.51
N ALA A 221 -39.12 -8.53 28.44
CA ALA A 221 -38.52 -9.64 27.69
C ALA A 221 -38.89 -9.54 26.18
N PRO A 222 -38.27 -10.32 25.25
CA PRO A 222 -38.65 -11.73 25.11
C PRO A 222 -37.56 -12.74 24.67
N SER A 223 -37.94 -14.01 24.86
CA SER A 223 -37.67 -15.22 24.06
C SER A 223 -36.26 -15.85 24.02
N SER A 224 -36.18 -16.95 24.78
CA SER A 224 -35.23 -18.05 24.79
C SER A 224 -35.35 -19.02 23.61
N TRP A 225 -34.22 -19.46 23.03
CA TRP A 225 -34.02 -20.79 22.38
C TRP A 225 -32.55 -21.24 22.56
N PRO A 226 -32.25 -22.56 22.49
CA PRO A 226 -31.40 -23.22 23.49
C PRO A 226 -29.91 -23.26 23.18
N ARG A 227 -29.16 -23.26 24.29
CA ARG A 227 -27.73 -23.51 24.45
C ARG A 227 -27.39 -24.96 24.06
N GLY A 228 -26.42 -25.12 23.15
CA GLY A 228 -25.84 -26.42 22.81
C GLY A 228 -24.58 -26.28 21.97
N SER A 229 -23.45 -25.93 22.59
CA SER A 229 -22.10 -26.35 22.18
C SER A 229 -21.06 -25.76 23.13
N SER A 230 -20.23 -26.63 23.65
CA SER A 230 -19.12 -26.35 24.55
C SER A 230 -17.99 -25.66 23.78
N PHE A 231 -17.76 -24.37 24.04
CA PHE A 231 -16.58 -23.66 23.53
C PHE A 231 -15.37 -23.95 24.42
N PRO A 232 -14.15 -24.15 23.86
CA PRO A 232 -12.93 -24.13 24.65
C PRO A 232 -12.67 -22.68 25.14
N PRO A 233 -11.85 -22.48 26.19
CA PRO A 233 -11.74 -21.17 26.84
C PRO A 233 -11.14 -20.15 25.88
N SER A 234 -11.85 -19.03 25.73
CA SER A 234 -11.43 -17.83 25.02
C SER A 234 -10.03 -17.39 25.47
N ILE A 235 -9.10 -17.32 24.53
CA ILE A 235 -7.86 -16.56 24.67
C ILE A 235 -8.25 -15.11 25.00
N PRO A 236 -7.64 -14.43 25.97
CA PRO A 236 -8.00 -13.06 26.31
C PRO A 236 -7.75 -12.16 25.09
N HIS A 237 -8.83 -11.62 24.52
CA HIS A 237 -8.79 -10.59 23.49
C HIS A 237 -8.05 -9.38 24.06
N GLN A 238 -6.78 -9.19 23.65
CA GLN A 238 -6.07 -7.96 23.93
C GLN A 238 -6.62 -6.88 23.00
N ASN A 239 -7.08 -5.77 23.58
CA ASN A 239 -7.63 -4.62 22.85
C ASN A 239 -6.55 -3.81 22.08
N GLY A 240 -5.37 -4.40 21.84
CA GLY A 240 -4.20 -3.77 21.23
C GLY A 240 -4.21 -3.79 19.69
N HIS A 241 -3.43 -2.91 19.07
CA HIS A 241 -3.27 -2.83 17.61
C HIS A 241 -2.47 -4.03 17.06
N LEU A 242 -1.56 -4.58 17.87
CA LEU A 242 -0.89 -5.85 17.60
C LEU A 242 -1.77 -7.05 17.99
N GLN A 243 -2.02 -7.94 17.04
CA GLN A 243 -2.78 -9.19 17.24
C GLN A 243 -1.84 -10.40 17.20
N HIS A 244 -2.02 -11.35 18.13
CA HIS A 244 -1.10 -12.47 18.33
C HIS A 244 -1.70 -13.79 17.83
N HIS A 245 -0.98 -14.47 16.94
CA HIS A 245 -1.38 -15.77 16.37
C HIS A 245 -0.34 -16.85 16.69
N PRO A 246 -0.37 -17.45 17.91
CA PRO A 246 0.52 -18.55 18.28
C PRO A 246 0.17 -19.84 17.51
N PRO A 247 1.11 -20.79 17.39
CA PRO A 247 0.79 -22.11 16.85
C PRO A 247 -0.23 -22.80 17.76
N LEU A 248 -1.40 -23.10 17.22
CA LEU A 248 -2.37 -23.96 17.89
C LEU A 248 -1.90 -25.42 17.73
N PRO A 249 -1.80 -26.21 18.81
CA PRO A 249 -1.47 -27.62 18.69
C PRO A 249 -2.56 -28.30 17.87
N HIS A 250 -2.18 -28.96 16.78
CA HIS A 250 -3.06 -29.86 16.06
C HIS A 250 -3.39 -31.04 16.99
N THR A 251 -4.40 -30.88 17.86
CA THR A 251 -5.14 -32.02 18.36
C THR A 251 -5.76 -32.67 17.13
N GLY A 252 -5.40 -33.92 16.87
CA GLY A 252 -5.90 -34.77 15.79
C GLY A 252 -7.39 -35.09 15.87
N GLN A 253 -8.24 -34.16 16.32
CA GLN A 253 -9.58 -34.07 15.76
C GLN A 253 -9.41 -33.54 14.35
N TYR A 254 -9.46 -34.47 13.41
CA TYR A 254 -10.05 -34.26 12.09
C TYR A 254 -11.10 -33.14 12.24
N TRP A 255 -10.77 -31.91 11.83
CA TRP A 255 -11.83 -31.05 11.35
C TRP A 255 -12.39 -31.89 10.22
N SER A 256 -13.50 -32.58 10.47
CA SER A 256 -14.43 -32.91 9.42
C SER A 256 -14.83 -31.55 8.86
N VAL A 257 -13.94 -30.98 8.02
CA VAL A 257 -14.31 -30.13 6.93
C VAL A 257 -15.29 -31.03 6.21
N HIS A 258 -16.56 -30.86 6.57
CA HIS A 258 -17.62 -31.44 5.80
C HIS A 258 -17.28 -31.03 4.37
N ASN A 259 -17.35 -32.01 3.49
CA ASN A 259 -17.19 -31.88 2.06
C ASN A 259 -18.32 -31.00 1.48
N GLU A 260 -18.47 -29.77 1.99
CA GLU A 260 -19.43 -28.76 1.55
C GLU A 260 -18.81 -27.87 0.46
N LEU A 261 -17.49 -27.94 0.22
CA LEU A 261 -16.88 -27.29 -0.94
C LEU A 261 -17.33 -27.91 -2.28
N ALA A 262 -17.84 -29.14 -2.27
CA ALA A 262 -18.34 -29.79 -3.49
C ALA A 262 -19.70 -29.24 -3.96
N PHE A 263 -20.39 -28.42 -3.15
CA PHE A 263 -21.76 -27.94 -3.44
C PHE A 263 -21.88 -26.43 -3.59
N GLN A 264 -20.79 -25.66 -3.45
CA GLN A 264 -20.85 -24.23 -3.70
C GLN A 264 -20.42 -23.92 -5.14
N PRO A 265 -21.27 -23.22 -5.93
CA PRO A 265 -20.88 -22.83 -7.27
C PRO A 265 -19.65 -21.91 -7.22
N PRO A 266 -18.83 -21.94 -8.29
CA PRO A 266 -17.69 -21.03 -8.42
C PRO A 266 -18.17 -19.57 -8.33
N ILE A 267 -17.36 -18.70 -7.72
CA ILE A 267 -17.77 -17.28 -7.54
C ILE A 267 -17.99 -16.58 -8.89
N SER A 268 -17.19 -16.94 -9.91
CA SER A 268 -17.28 -16.42 -11.26
C SER A 268 -16.99 -17.52 -12.28
N THR A 269 -17.60 -17.41 -13.45
CA THR A 269 -17.36 -18.29 -14.61
C THR A 269 -16.10 -17.92 -15.39
N HIS A 270 -15.42 -16.81 -15.05
CA HIS A 270 -14.16 -16.43 -15.68
C HIS A 270 -13.09 -17.51 -15.48
N PRO A 271 -12.24 -17.77 -16.50
CA PRO A 271 -11.15 -18.72 -16.41
C PRO A 271 -10.19 -18.34 -15.27
N THR A 272 -9.61 -19.37 -14.65
CA THR A 272 -8.58 -19.18 -13.62
C THR A 272 -7.38 -18.44 -14.23
N PRO A 273 -6.75 -17.52 -13.49
CA PRO A 273 -5.58 -16.79 -14.00
C PRO A 273 -4.39 -17.73 -14.22
N ASP A 274 -3.46 -17.38 -15.11
CA ASP A 274 -2.23 -18.16 -15.34
C ASP A 274 -1.33 -18.23 -14.10
N TYR A 275 -1.34 -17.16 -13.32
CA TYR A 275 -0.64 -17.01 -12.05
C TYR A 275 -1.66 -16.70 -10.97
N TRP A 276 -1.62 -17.37 -9.82
CA TRP A 276 -2.57 -17.09 -8.75
C TRP A 276 -2.16 -15.90 -7.89
N CYS A 277 -0.86 -15.61 -7.80
CA CYS A 277 -0.36 -14.38 -7.18
C CYS A 277 0.95 -13.85 -7.80
N SER A 278 1.24 -12.59 -7.50
CA SER A 278 2.53 -11.94 -7.75
C SER A 278 3.10 -11.37 -6.45
N ILE A 279 4.39 -11.58 -6.20
CA ILE A 279 5.09 -11.21 -4.97
C ILE A 279 6.19 -10.20 -5.31
N ALA A 280 6.10 -9.01 -4.74
CA ALA A 280 7.14 -7.98 -4.83
C ALA A 280 7.88 -7.87 -3.50
N TYR A 281 9.22 -7.95 -3.54
CA TYR A 281 10.07 -7.83 -2.36
C TYR A 281 10.59 -6.40 -2.19
N PHE A 282 10.63 -5.94 -0.95
CA PHE A 282 11.04 -4.59 -0.59
C PHE A 282 12.02 -4.62 0.58
N GLU A 283 12.98 -3.70 0.52
CA GLU A 283 13.83 -3.32 1.64
C GLU A 283 13.57 -1.84 1.93
N MET A 284 13.02 -1.53 3.10
CA MET A 284 12.46 -0.20 3.39
C MET A 284 11.38 0.20 2.37
N ASP A 285 11.50 1.35 1.72
CA ASP A 285 10.58 1.84 0.69
C ASP A 285 11.03 1.52 -0.74
N ILE A 286 12.07 0.68 -0.90
CA ILE A 286 12.70 0.36 -2.18
C ILE A 286 12.35 -1.08 -2.57
N GLN A 287 11.79 -1.26 -3.77
CA GLN A 287 11.60 -2.60 -4.35
C GLN A 287 12.97 -3.18 -4.73
N VAL A 288 13.20 -4.44 -4.36
CA VAL A 288 14.46 -5.15 -4.60
C VAL A 288 14.18 -6.41 -5.40
N GLY A 289 14.83 -6.53 -6.56
CA GLY A 289 14.60 -7.62 -7.50
C GLY A 289 13.33 -7.44 -8.34
N GLU A 290 13.06 -8.43 -9.18
CA GLU A 290 11.88 -8.48 -10.03
C GLU A 290 10.67 -9.02 -9.26
N THR A 291 9.47 -8.70 -9.73
CA THR A 291 8.24 -9.27 -9.20
C THR A 291 8.17 -10.77 -9.53
N PHE A 292 8.09 -11.60 -8.50
CA PHE A 292 7.98 -13.05 -8.65
C PHE A 292 6.52 -13.45 -8.91
N LYS A 293 6.26 -14.15 -10.01
CA LYS A 293 4.90 -14.60 -10.36
C LYS A 293 4.76 -16.09 -10.06
N VAL A 294 3.70 -16.49 -9.36
CA VAL A 294 3.48 -17.87 -8.94
C VAL A 294 2.44 -18.52 -9.85
N PRO A 295 2.83 -19.51 -10.68
CA PRO A 295 1.93 -20.19 -11.59
C PRO A 295 0.75 -20.86 -10.86
N SER A 296 -0.43 -20.90 -11.48
CA SER A 296 -1.63 -21.53 -10.88
C SER A 296 -1.52 -23.05 -10.72
N ASN A 297 -0.58 -23.71 -11.40
CA ASN A 297 -0.24 -25.12 -11.16
C ASN A 297 0.67 -25.34 -9.94
N CYS A 298 1.18 -24.26 -9.32
CA CYS A 298 1.95 -24.27 -8.08
C CYS A 298 1.08 -23.66 -6.95
N PRO A 299 0.20 -24.45 -6.31
CA PRO A 299 -0.70 -23.95 -5.26
C PRO A 299 0.05 -23.52 -3.99
N VAL A 300 1.31 -23.90 -3.86
CA VAL A 300 2.17 -23.61 -2.72
C VAL A 300 3.41 -22.90 -3.24
N VAL A 301 3.79 -21.80 -2.60
CA VAL A 301 5.04 -21.09 -2.86
C VAL A 301 5.79 -20.85 -1.55
N THR A 302 7.10 -21.09 -1.56
CA THR A 302 7.98 -20.78 -0.43
C THR A 302 8.75 -19.50 -0.71
N VAL A 303 8.73 -18.55 0.23
CA VAL A 303 9.53 -17.31 0.19
C VAL A 303 10.53 -17.36 1.33
N ASP A 304 11.82 -17.39 1.02
CA ASP A 304 12.87 -17.66 2.01
C ASP A 304 14.14 -16.80 1.83
N GLY A 305 15.06 -16.89 2.79
CA GLY A 305 16.32 -16.14 2.80
C GLY A 305 17.50 -16.87 2.13
N TYR A 306 17.26 -17.99 1.45
CA TYR A 306 18.30 -18.73 0.74
C TYR A 306 18.59 -18.11 -0.64
N VAL A 307 19.38 -18.78 -1.48
CA VAL A 307 20.02 -18.17 -2.67
C VAL A 307 19.67 -18.82 -4.02
N ASP A 308 18.77 -19.79 -4.03
CA ASP A 308 18.45 -20.58 -5.24
C ASP A 308 17.62 -19.74 -6.24
N PRO A 309 18.14 -19.46 -7.45
CA PRO A 309 17.45 -18.61 -8.43
C PRO A 309 16.45 -19.37 -9.33
N SER A 310 16.22 -20.68 -9.10
CA SER A 310 15.44 -21.55 -10.01
C SER A 310 13.99 -21.10 -10.22
N GLY A 311 13.41 -20.39 -9.25
CA GLY A 311 12.05 -19.86 -9.31
C GLY A 311 10.96 -20.93 -9.25
N GLY A 312 9.84 -20.73 -9.95
CA GLY A 312 8.71 -21.64 -9.94
C GLY A 312 7.87 -21.57 -8.66
N ASP A 313 8.03 -22.55 -7.78
CA ASP A 313 7.35 -22.65 -6.48
C ASP A 313 8.19 -22.11 -5.31
N ARG A 314 9.37 -21.54 -5.59
CA ARG A 314 10.28 -21.02 -4.58
C ARG A 314 10.89 -19.68 -4.95
N PHE A 315 10.71 -18.68 -4.09
CA PHE A 315 11.27 -17.35 -4.22
C PHE A 315 12.33 -17.09 -3.16
N CYS A 316 13.59 -17.22 -3.54
CA CYS A 316 14.75 -16.97 -2.69
C CYS A 316 15.13 -15.49 -2.71
N LEU A 317 15.25 -14.88 -1.54
CA LEU A 317 15.57 -13.46 -1.37
C LEU A 317 17.06 -13.20 -1.13
N GLY A 318 17.84 -14.23 -0.78
CA GLY A 318 19.21 -14.14 -0.29
C GLY A 318 20.20 -13.60 -1.31
N GLN A 319 20.04 -13.96 -2.58
CA GLN A 319 20.88 -13.56 -3.71
C GLN A 319 20.53 -12.18 -4.30
N LEU A 320 19.38 -11.60 -3.94
CA LEU A 320 18.97 -10.31 -4.47
C LEU A 320 19.93 -9.21 -4.01
N SER A 321 20.37 -8.37 -4.94
CA SER A 321 21.27 -7.25 -4.68
C SER A 321 20.51 -5.94 -4.52
N ASN A 322 20.99 -5.07 -3.64
CA ASN A 322 20.46 -3.72 -3.45
C ASN A 322 21.59 -2.76 -3.04
N VAL A 323 21.84 -1.72 -3.85
CA VAL A 323 22.90 -0.71 -3.60
C VAL A 323 22.59 0.18 -2.40
N HIS A 324 21.32 0.22 -1.97
CA HIS A 324 20.87 0.98 -0.80
C HIS A 324 20.75 0.11 0.45
N ARG A 325 21.24 -1.13 0.41
CA ARG A 325 21.20 -2.05 1.55
C ARG A 325 22.12 -1.52 2.66
N THR A 326 21.58 -1.45 3.87
CA THR A 326 22.30 -1.02 5.08
C THR A 326 22.58 -2.22 5.98
N GLU A 327 23.52 -2.08 6.91
CA GLU A 327 23.82 -3.14 7.89
C GLU A 327 22.59 -3.60 8.68
N ALA A 328 21.64 -2.70 8.97
CA ALA A 328 20.41 -3.06 9.66
C ALA A 328 19.53 -4.00 8.82
N ILE A 329 19.49 -3.78 7.50
CA ILE A 329 18.76 -4.63 6.55
C ILE A 329 19.47 -5.98 6.42
N GLU A 330 20.80 -6.01 6.30
CA GLU A 330 21.59 -7.24 6.25
C GLU A 330 21.36 -8.11 7.49
N ARG A 331 21.45 -7.51 8.69
CA ARG A 331 21.16 -8.21 9.95
C ARG A 331 19.75 -8.77 9.99
N ALA A 332 18.75 -8.06 9.48
CA ALA A 332 17.38 -8.56 9.44
C ALA A 332 17.24 -9.75 8.46
N ARG A 333 17.86 -9.66 7.28
CA ARG A 333 17.83 -10.72 6.25
C ARG A 333 18.38 -12.05 6.75
N LEU A 334 19.39 -12.04 7.61
CA LEU A 334 19.92 -13.24 8.26
C LEU A 334 18.86 -14.05 9.02
N HIS A 335 17.83 -13.39 9.54
CA HIS A 335 16.77 -14.02 10.34
C HIS A 335 15.53 -14.41 9.52
N ILE A 336 15.53 -14.16 8.20
CA ILE A 336 14.46 -14.69 7.33
C ILE A 336 14.51 -16.22 7.36
N GLY A 337 15.70 -16.81 7.18
CA GLY A 337 15.93 -18.25 7.23
C GLY A 337 15.02 -18.99 6.25
N LYS A 338 14.27 -19.99 6.74
CA LYS A 338 13.28 -20.74 5.96
C LYS A 338 12.04 -19.93 5.56
N GLY A 339 11.90 -18.70 6.06
CA GLY A 339 10.88 -17.75 5.69
C GLY A 339 9.45 -18.25 5.91
N VAL A 340 8.63 -18.20 4.87
CA VAL A 340 7.21 -18.54 4.93
C VAL A 340 6.79 -19.34 3.71
N GLN A 341 5.69 -20.08 3.87
CA GLN A 341 5.02 -20.74 2.78
C GLN A 341 3.61 -20.14 2.64
N LEU A 342 3.26 -19.73 1.42
CA LEU A 342 1.93 -19.29 1.05
C LEU A 342 1.24 -20.44 0.32
N GLU A 343 0.03 -20.78 0.74
CA GLU A 343 -0.74 -21.88 0.17
C GLU A 343 -2.10 -21.36 -0.29
N CYS A 344 -2.38 -21.53 -1.58
CA CYS A 344 -3.66 -21.28 -2.22
C CYS A 344 -4.54 -22.53 -2.13
N LYS A 345 -5.73 -22.40 -1.55
CA LYS A 345 -6.73 -23.48 -1.43
C LYS A 345 -8.03 -23.11 -2.14
N GLY A 346 -8.64 -24.12 -2.75
CA GLY A 346 -9.90 -23.94 -3.48
C GLY A 346 -9.74 -22.94 -4.62
N GLU A 347 -10.67 -21.99 -4.72
CA GLU A 347 -10.65 -20.98 -5.79
C GLU A 347 -9.65 -19.82 -5.54
N GLY A 348 -9.18 -19.64 -4.30
CA GLY A 348 -8.30 -18.51 -3.99
C GLY A 348 -8.18 -18.15 -2.51
N ASP A 349 -8.53 -19.05 -1.58
CA ASP A 349 -8.28 -18.82 -0.16
C ASP A 349 -6.78 -18.96 0.12
N VAL A 350 -6.21 -18.07 0.92
CA VAL A 350 -4.76 -18.06 1.17
C VAL A 350 -4.45 -18.36 2.63
N TRP A 351 -3.53 -19.30 2.83
CA TRP A 351 -2.98 -19.68 4.11
C TRP A 351 -1.49 -19.32 4.18
N VAL A 352 -1.02 -18.97 5.38
CA VAL A 352 0.39 -18.70 5.66
C VAL A 352 0.89 -19.71 6.69
N ARG A 353 2.01 -20.35 6.37
CA ARG A 353 2.80 -21.15 7.32
C ARG A 353 4.11 -20.44 7.60
N CYS A 354 4.38 -20.15 8.87
CA CYS A 354 5.66 -19.56 9.28
C CYS A 354 6.70 -20.67 9.48
N LEU A 355 7.65 -20.78 8.56
CA LEU A 355 8.75 -21.76 8.60
C LEU A 355 10.01 -21.19 9.26
N SER A 356 10.12 -19.86 9.32
CA SER A 356 11.17 -19.12 9.98
C SER A 356 11.16 -19.35 11.49
N ASP A 357 12.33 -19.27 12.12
CA ASP A 357 12.48 -19.25 13.57
C ASP A 357 12.03 -17.90 14.18
N HIS A 358 11.74 -16.91 13.33
CA HIS A 358 11.24 -15.60 13.73
C HIS A 358 9.80 -15.40 13.27
N ALA A 359 9.03 -14.68 14.09
CA ALA A 359 7.67 -14.30 13.73
C ALA A 359 7.63 -13.38 12.50
N VAL A 360 6.53 -13.47 11.76
CA VAL A 360 6.21 -12.56 10.66
C VAL A 360 5.00 -11.70 11.02
N PHE A 361 4.90 -10.53 10.40
CA PHE A 361 3.89 -9.53 10.70
C PHE A 361 3.08 -9.24 9.45
N VAL A 362 1.78 -9.49 9.50
CA VAL A 362 0.90 -9.50 8.33
C VAL A 362 -0.15 -8.40 8.44
N GLN A 363 -0.34 -7.68 7.33
CA GLN A 363 -1.51 -6.85 7.07
C GLN A 363 -2.52 -7.66 6.26
N SER A 364 -3.71 -7.86 6.82
CA SER A 364 -4.81 -8.56 6.14
C SER A 364 -6.16 -8.05 6.64
N TYR A 365 -6.96 -7.53 5.71
CA TYR A 365 -8.35 -7.11 5.98
C TYR A 365 -9.24 -8.27 6.47
N TYR A 366 -8.95 -9.49 6.04
CA TYR A 366 -9.63 -10.69 6.53
C TYR A 366 -9.37 -10.85 8.04
N LEU A 367 -8.10 -10.81 8.45
CA LEU A 367 -7.73 -10.98 9.84
C LEU A 367 -8.17 -9.81 10.74
N ASP A 368 -8.16 -8.57 10.21
CA ASP A 368 -8.70 -7.41 10.93
C ASP A 368 -10.15 -7.70 11.35
N ARG A 369 -10.94 -8.21 10.41
CA ARG A 369 -12.34 -8.50 10.63
C ARG A 369 -12.57 -9.67 11.57
N GLU A 370 -11.83 -10.76 11.43
CA GLU A 370 -11.90 -11.90 12.34
C GLU A 370 -11.51 -11.50 13.78
N ALA A 371 -10.64 -10.50 13.94
CA ALA A 371 -10.27 -9.93 15.23
C ALA A 371 -11.27 -8.87 15.74
N GLY A 372 -12.26 -8.46 14.95
CA GLY A 372 -13.21 -7.39 15.28
C GLY A 372 -12.61 -5.99 15.23
N ARG A 373 -11.56 -5.78 14.41
CA ARG A 373 -10.85 -4.51 14.23
C ARG A 373 -11.36 -3.76 12.99
N ALA A 374 -11.10 -2.46 12.96
CA ALA A 374 -11.37 -1.66 11.76
C ALA A 374 -10.44 -2.09 10.61
N PRO A 375 -10.89 -2.04 9.35
CA PRO A 375 -10.09 -2.39 8.17
C PRO A 375 -8.74 -1.65 8.12
N GLY A 376 -7.63 -2.38 8.14
CA GLY A 376 -6.27 -1.85 8.08
C GLY A 376 -5.72 -1.28 9.40
N ASP A 377 -6.47 -1.39 10.51
CA ASP A 377 -6.10 -0.89 11.84
C ASP A 377 -5.51 -1.98 12.77
N ALA A 378 -4.95 -3.05 12.21
CA ALA A 378 -4.18 -3.99 13.00
C ALA A 378 -2.97 -4.56 12.26
N VAL A 379 -2.03 -5.07 13.04
CA VAL A 379 -0.89 -5.85 12.56
C VAL A 379 -0.96 -7.23 13.20
N HIS A 380 -0.97 -8.28 12.39
CA HIS A 380 -1.12 -9.65 12.85
C HIS A 380 0.24 -10.35 12.92
N LYS A 381 0.71 -10.60 14.14
CA LYS A 381 1.95 -11.33 14.41
C LYS A 381 1.70 -12.84 14.34
N ILE A 382 2.24 -13.48 13.32
CA ILE A 382 2.21 -14.93 13.12
C ILE A 382 3.49 -15.51 13.70
N TYR A 383 3.34 -16.39 14.69
CA TYR A 383 4.48 -17.00 15.38
C TYR A 383 5.12 -18.13 14.56
N PRO A 384 6.40 -18.46 14.82
CA PRO A 384 7.05 -19.63 14.24
C PRO A 384 6.18 -20.88 14.34
N SER A 385 6.16 -21.68 13.28
CA SER A 385 5.34 -22.89 13.11
C SER A 385 3.81 -22.68 13.06
N ALA A 386 3.30 -21.45 13.23
CA ALA A 386 1.87 -21.20 13.07
C ALA A 386 1.44 -21.37 11.60
N TYR A 387 0.22 -21.87 11.43
CA TYR A 387 -0.42 -22.08 10.14
C TYR A 387 -1.84 -21.55 10.20
N ILE A 388 -2.10 -20.42 9.54
CA ILE A 388 -3.36 -19.68 9.67
C ILE A 388 -3.90 -19.25 8.30
N LYS A 389 -5.22 -19.13 8.20
CA LYS A 389 -5.89 -18.52 7.05
C LYS A 389 -5.71 -17.01 7.13
N VAL A 390 -5.26 -16.38 6.05
CA VAL A 390 -5.03 -14.93 5.99
C VAL A 390 -5.88 -14.23 4.95
N PHE A 391 -6.61 -14.97 4.10
CA PHE A 391 -7.47 -14.42 3.07
C PHE A 391 -8.59 -15.40 2.72
N ASP A 392 -9.78 -14.87 2.46
CA ASP A 392 -10.95 -15.62 2.03
C ASP A 392 -11.56 -14.97 0.79
N LEU A 393 -11.63 -15.71 -0.32
CA LEU A 393 -12.02 -15.13 -1.62
C LEU A 393 -13.49 -14.72 -1.63
N ARG A 394 -14.38 -15.56 -1.07
CA ARG A 394 -15.83 -15.29 -1.01
C ARG A 394 -16.14 -14.08 -0.15
N GLN A 395 -15.41 -13.96 0.94
CA GLN A 395 -15.47 -12.82 1.85
C GLN A 395 -15.04 -11.55 1.14
N CYS A 396 -13.90 -11.60 0.46
CA CYS A 396 -13.34 -10.47 -0.27
C CYS A 396 -14.33 -10.00 -1.36
N HIS A 397 -14.89 -10.93 -2.13
CA HIS A 397 -15.86 -10.61 -3.18
C HIS A 397 -17.12 -9.91 -2.65
N ARG A 398 -17.73 -10.45 -1.57
CA ARG A 398 -18.88 -9.79 -0.92
C ARG A 398 -18.54 -8.38 -0.44
N GLN A 399 -17.34 -8.19 0.09
CA GLN A 399 -16.89 -6.89 0.57
C GLN A 399 -16.66 -5.90 -0.58
N MET A 400 -16.09 -6.35 -1.70
CA MET A 400 -15.94 -5.52 -2.90
C MET A 400 -17.30 -5.04 -3.41
N GLN A 401 -18.27 -5.96 -3.56
CA GLN A 401 -19.63 -5.62 -4.01
C GLN A 401 -20.29 -4.60 -3.08
N GLN A 402 -20.21 -4.82 -1.76
CA GLN A 402 -20.79 -3.91 -0.78
C GLN A 402 -20.14 -2.51 -0.82
N GLN A 403 -18.80 -2.45 -0.88
CA GLN A 403 -18.06 -1.19 -0.93
C GLN A 403 -18.30 -0.44 -2.24
N ALA A 404 -18.31 -1.13 -3.38
CA ALA A 404 -18.64 -0.55 -4.68
C ALA A 404 -20.07 0.03 -4.70
N ALA A 405 -21.07 -0.74 -4.23
CA ALA A 405 -22.46 -0.27 -4.15
C ALA A 405 -22.62 0.95 -3.22
N THR A 406 -21.90 0.96 -2.09
CA THR A 406 -21.90 2.09 -1.14
C THR A 406 -21.26 3.33 -1.77
N ALA A 407 -20.14 3.16 -2.47
CA ALA A 407 -19.45 4.23 -3.20
C ALA A 407 -20.37 4.85 -4.26
N GLN A 408 -21.06 4.01 -5.03
CA GLN A 408 -22.00 4.45 -6.07
C GLN A 408 -23.19 5.20 -5.47
N ALA A 409 -23.78 4.68 -4.39
CA ALA A 409 -24.87 5.34 -3.69
C ALA A 409 -24.43 6.72 -3.17
N ALA A 410 -23.24 6.82 -2.59
CA ALA A 410 -22.68 8.09 -2.13
C ALA A 410 -22.46 9.08 -3.29
N ALA A 411 -21.90 8.62 -4.41
CA ALA A 411 -21.72 9.44 -5.60
C ALA A 411 -23.06 9.96 -6.16
N SER A 412 -24.08 9.09 -6.26
CA SER A 412 -25.42 9.49 -6.70
C SER A 412 -26.09 10.50 -5.77
N ALA A 413 -25.94 10.33 -4.45
CA ALA A 413 -26.49 11.25 -3.45
C ALA A 413 -25.82 12.63 -3.54
N GLN A 414 -24.52 12.66 -3.79
CA GLN A 414 -23.78 13.90 -4.03
C GLN A 414 -24.21 14.58 -5.33
N ALA A 415 -24.36 13.83 -6.43
CA ALA A 415 -24.85 14.37 -7.70
C ALA A 415 -26.26 14.95 -7.56
N ALA A 416 -27.17 14.25 -6.88
CA ALA A 416 -28.54 14.72 -6.62
C ALA A 416 -28.57 15.98 -5.74
N ALA A 417 -27.72 16.05 -4.71
CA ALA A 417 -27.60 17.24 -3.86
C ALA A 417 -27.11 18.48 -4.62
N VAL A 418 -26.32 18.29 -5.68
CA VAL A 418 -25.86 19.38 -6.57
C VAL A 418 -26.93 19.74 -7.62
N ALA A 419 -27.72 18.77 -8.08
CA ALA A 419 -28.74 18.94 -9.12
C ALA A 419 -30.08 19.53 -8.63
N GLY A 420 -30.46 19.36 -7.35
CA GLY A 420 -31.81 19.64 -6.86
C GLY A 420 -31.89 20.61 -5.67
N ASN A 421 -32.24 21.87 -5.97
CA ASN A 421 -33.02 22.75 -5.11
C ASN A 421 -34.40 22.09 -4.86
N ILE A 422 -34.79 21.85 -3.61
CA ILE A 422 -36.02 21.11 -3.26
C ILE A 422 -37.26 21.84 -3.83
N PRO A 423 -38.13 21.21 -4.65
CA PRO A 423 -39.42 21.78 -4.99
C PRO A 423 -40.41 21.50 -3.85
N GLY A 424 -40.46 22.42 -2.89
CA GLY A 424 -41.56 22.54 -1.94
C GLY A 424 -42.28 23.87 -2.18
N PRO A 425 -43.62 23.90 -2.31
CA PRO A 425 -44.34 25.14 -2.56
C PRO A 425 -44.38 25.96 -1.27
N GLY A 426 -43.36 26.81 -1.03
CA GLY A 426 -43.40 27.74 0.10
C GLY A 426 -42.09 28.34 0.61
N SER A 427 -40.92 28.13 0.01
CA SER A 427 -39.68 28.73 0.54
C SER A 427 -39.24 29.97 -0.23
N VAL A 428 -39.53 31.12 0.38
CA VAL A 428 -38.90 32.42 0.07
C VAL A 428 -37.43 32.40 0.50
N GLY A 429 -36.56 32.82 -0.42
CA GLY A 429 -35.18 33.30 -0.22
C GLY A 429 -34.38 32.77 0.97
N GLY A 430 -33.38 31.91 0.70
CA GLY A 430 -32.35 31.57 1.67
C GLY A 430 -31.19 30.83 1.02
N ILE A 431 -30.03 31.49 0.96
CA ILE A 431 -28.75 30.91 0.55
C ILE A 431 -28.38 29.88 1.62
N ALA A 432 -28.65 28.60 1.37
CA ALA A 432 -28.23 27.55 2.29
C ALA A 432 -26.71 27.33 2.14
N PRO A 433 -25.91 27.39 3.22
CA PRO A 433 -24.50 27.09 3.14
C PRO A 433 -24.35 25.57 2.96
N ALA A 434 -23.68 25.16 1.88
CA ALA A 434 -23.27 23.79 1.64
C ALA A 434 -22.17 23.40 2.66
N ILE A 435 -22.58 23.07 3.88
CA ILE A 435 -21.69 22.52 4.92
C ILE A 435 -21.84 21.01 4.92
N SER A 436 -20.83 20.37 4.34
CA SER A 436 -20.26 19.06 4.67
C SER A 436 -21.22 17.87 4.88
N LEU A 437 -21.44 17.12 3.79
CA LEU A 437 -21.65 15.67 3.84
C LEU A 437 -20.41 14.99 3.24
N SER A 438 -19.27 15.14 3.94
CA SER A 438 -18.00 14.47 3.62
C SER A 438 -17.81 13.30 4.57
N ALA A 439 -18.15 12.10 4.11
CA ALA A 439 -17.65 10.86 4.71
C ALA A 439 -17.80 9.61 3.80
N ALA A 440 -18.68 9.61 2.79
CA ALA A 440 -18.99 8.38 2.04
C ALA A 440 -18.51 8.33 0.57
N ALA A 441 -17.93 9.40 0.03
CA ALA A 441 -17.47 9.44 -1.38
C ALA A 441 -16.01 9.05 -1.59
N GLY A 442 -15.35 8.53 -0.55
CA GLY A 442 -13.92 8.27 -0.55
C GLY A 442 -13.49 6.89 -1.01
N ILE A 443 -14.41 6.00 -1.43
CA ILE A 443 -14.04 4.64 -1.85
C ILE A 443 -13.58 4.71 -3.30
N GLY A 444 -12.28 4.93 -3.48
CA GLY A 444 -11.63 4.85 -4.79
C GLY A 444 -11.43 3.40 -5.22
N VAL A 445 -11.16 3.19 -6.51
CA VAL A 445 -10.70 1.91 -7.05
C VAL A 445 -9.48 1.38 -6.27
N ASP A 446 -8.63 2.29 -5.78
CA ASP A 446 -7.47 1.98 -4.96
C ASP A 446 -7.85 1.33 -3.61
N ASP A 447 -8.96 1.73 -2.98
CA ASP A 447 -9.38 1.15 -1.69
C ASP A 447 -9.91 -0.27 -1.87
N LEU A 448 -10.66 -0.51 -2.94
CA LEU A 448 -11.10 -1.85 -3.31
C LEU A 448 -9.92 -2.75 -3.67
N ARG A 449 -8.93 -2.22 -4.40
CA ARG A 449 -7.72 -2.95 -4.77
C ARG A 449 -6.96 -3.43 -3.53
N ARG A 450 -6.94 -2.66 -2.45
CA ARG A 450 -6.26 -3.05 -1.19
C ARG A 450 -6.83 -4.32 -0.58
N LEU A 451 -8.10 -4.66 -0.83
CA LEU A 451 -8.69 -5.93 -0.39
C LEU A 451 -8.02 -7.14 -1.06
N CYS A 452 -7.49 -6.97 -2.27
CA CYS A 452 -6.83 -8.01 -3.06
C CYS A 452 -5.32 -8.14 -2.77
N ILE A 453 -4.80 -7.40 -1.78
CA ILE A 453 -3.37 -7.29 -1.48
C ILE A 453 -3.11 -7.73 -0.05
N LEU A 454 -2.14 -8.62 0.12
CA LEU A 454 -1.56 -8.96 1.42
C LEU A 454 -0.18 -8.32 1.53
N ARG A 455 0.18 -7.86 2.73
CA ARG A 455 1.55 -7.39 3.01
C ARG A 455 2.11 -8.09 4.22
N MET A 456 3.39 -8.43 4.16
CA MET A 456 4.05 -9.17 5.23
C MET A 456 5.49 -8.72 5.43
N SER A 457 5.83 -8.35 6.67
CA SER A 457 7.20 -8.07 7.10
C SER A 457 7.82 -9.27 7.78
N PHE A 458 9.07 -9.56 7.44
CA PHE A 458 9.87 -10.57 8.13
C PHE A 458 10.56 -9.94 9.34
N VAL A 459 10.63 -10.67 10.46
CA VAL A 459 11.45 -10.37 11.64
C VAL A 459 10.98 -9.15 12.47
N LYS A 460 10.60 -8.04 11.83
CA LYS A 460 10.27 -6.76 12.49
C LYS A 460 8.83 -6.34 12.21
N GLY A 461 8.07 -6.06 13.27
CA GLY A 461 6.74 -5.47 13.19
C GLY A 461 6.77 -3.94 13.03
N TRP A 462 5.61 -3.39 12.70
CA TRP A 462 5.30 -1.96 12.62
C TRP A 462 3.96 -1.67 13.31
N GLY A 463 3.63 -0.39 13.48
CA GLY A 463 2.42 0.09 14.14
C GLY A 463 2.73 0.83 15.45
N PRO A 464 1.71 1.28 16.20
CA PRO A 464 1.87 2.09 17.42
C PRO A 464 2.72 1.43 18.50
N ASP A 465 2.70 0.10 18.55
CA ASP A 465 3.47 -0.71 19.52
C ASP A 465 4.95 -0.89 19.12
N TYR A 466 5.37 -0.33 17.99
CA TYR A 466 6.71 -0.46 17.43
C TYR A 466 7.34 0.91 17.13
N PRO A 467 8.68 0.98 17.05
CA PRO A 467 9.35 2.21 16.62
C PRO A 467 9.11 2.55 15.14
N ARG A 468 8.55 1.61 14.36
CA ARG A 468 8.24 1.78 12.93
C ARG A 468 6.74 2.01 12.79
N GLN A 469 6.34 3.08 12.14
CA GLN A 469 4.92 3.43 11.99
C GLN A 469 4.28 2.73 10.78
N SER A 470 5.08 2.46 9.75
CA SER A 470 4.63 1.85 8.49
C SER A 470 5.47 0.62 8.14
N ILE A 471 4.88 -0.32 7.39
CA ILE A 471 5.61 -1.46 6.85
C ILE A 471 6.78 -1.02 5.95
N LYS A 472 6.68 0.15 5.30
CA LYS A 472 7.76 0.72 4.47
C LYS A 472 9.01 1.13 5.28
N GLU A 473 8.90 1.17 6.61
CA GLU A 473 10.04 1.41 7.51
C GLU A 473 10.65 0.10 8.05
N THR A 474 10.11 -1.05 7.61
CA THR A 474 10.66 -2.36 7.97
C THR A 474 11.81 -2.74 7.04
N PRO A 475 12.83 -3.44 7.55
CA PRO A 475 14.05 -3.70 6.80
C PRO A 475 13.83 -4.62 5.59
N CYS A 476 12.86 -5.53 5.65
CA CYS A 476 12.58 -6.50 4.59
C CYS A 476 11.14 -7.01 4.67
N TRP A 477 10.36 -6.78 3.62
CA TRP A 477 8.94 -7.15 3.56
C TRP A 477 8.52 -7.50 2.12
N ILE A 478 7.36 -8.13 1.97
CA ILE A 478 6.77 -8.48 0.67
C ILE A 478 5.34 -7.95 0.55
N GLU A 479 4.97 -7.60 -0.68
CA GLU A 479 3.60 -7.30 -1.11
C GLU A 479 3.12 -8.41 -2.05
N ILE A 480 1.96 -8.97 -1.78
CA ILE A 480 1.39 -10.10 -2.51
C ILE A 480 0.08 -9.65 -3.15
N HIS A 481 0.03 -9.68 -4.48
CA HIS A 481 -1.16 -9.39 -5.26
C HIS A 481 -1.89 -10.68 -5.60
N LEU A 482 -3.16 -10.80 -5.21
CA LEU A 482 -3.98 -12.00 -5.44
C LEU A 482 -4.77 -11.87 -6.74
N HIS A 483 -4.40 -12.63 -7.77
CA HIS A 483 -4.90 -12.41 -9.12
C HIS A 483 -6.37 -12.79 -9.28
N ARG A 484 -6.83 -13.86 -8.64
CA ARG A 484 -8.25 -14.22 -8.70
C ARG A 484 -9.14 -13.15 -8.05
N ALA A 485 -8.69 -12.56 -6.95
CA ALA A 485 -9.39 -11.45 -6.31
C ALA A 485 -9.39 -10.19 -7.20
N LEU A 486 -8.26 -9.87 -7.84
CA LEU A 486 -8.16 -8.75 -8.78
C LEU A 486 -9.07 -8.93 -10.01
N GLN A 487 -9.22 -10.15 -10.54
CA GLN A 487 -10.18 -10.45 -11.61
C GLN A 487 -11.62 -10.19 -11.17
N LEU A 488 -12.01 -10.66 -9.98
CA LEU A 488 -13.35 -10.41 -9.44
C LEU A 488 -13.60 -8.92 -9.19
N LEU A 489 -12.57 -8.18 -8.77
CA LEU A 489 -12.65 -6.73 -8.63
C LEU A 489 -12.91 -6.06 -9.99
N ASP A 490 -12.20 -6.49 -11.03
CA ASP A 490 -12.40 -5.98 -12.39
C ASP A 490 -13.84 -6.22 -12.88
N GLU A 491 -14.39 -7.42 -12.64
CA GLU A 491 -15.80 -7.72 -12.92
C GLU A 491 -16.75 -6.77 -12.17
N VAL A 492 -16.54 -6.57 -10.86
CA VAL A 492 -17.36 -5.66 -10.05
C VAL A 492 -17.31 -4.23 -10.61
N LEU A 493 -16.14 -3.73 -10.99
CA LEU A 493 -15.97 -2.39 -11.54
C LEU A 493 -16.66 -2.23 -12.90
N HIS A 494 -16.64 -3.25 -13.76
CA HIS A 494 -17.35 -3.23 -15.04
C HIS A 494 -18.88 -3.29 -14.90
N THR A 495 -19.40 -3.84 -13.79
CA THR A 495 -20.85 -3.85 -13.51
C THR A 495 -21.38 -2.54 -12.94
N MET A 496 -20.51 -1.60 -12.55
CA MET A 496 -20.95 -0.28 -12.11
C MET A 496 -21.48 0.50 -13.34
N PRO A 497 -22.69 1.09 -13.26
CA PRO A 497 -23.27 1.79 -14.40
C PRO A 497 -22.35 2.92 -14.85
N ILE A 498 -22.07 2.92 -16.15
CA ILE A 498 -21.41 4.04 -16.83
C ILE A 498 -22.26 5.27 -16.55
N ALA A 499 -21.63 6.35 -16.07
CA ALA A 499 -22.29 7.62 -15.82
C ALA A 499 -22.77 8.18 -17.17
N ASP A 500 -23.94 7.74 -17.64
CA ASP A 500 -24.62 8.42 -18.72
C ASP A 500 -24.96 9.83 -18.22
N PRO A 501 -24.57 10.88 -18.96
CA PRO A 501 -24.91 12.25 -18.58
C PRO A 501 -26.43 12.37 -18.63
N GLN A 502 -27.09 12.32 -17.47
CA GLN A 502 -28.49 12.67 -17.39
C GLN A 502 -28.64 14.15 -17.73
N PRO A 503 -29.44 14.52 -18.75
CA PRO A 503 -29.77 15.91 -18.98
C PRO A 503 -30.52 16.42 -17.74
N LEU A 504 -30.02 17.54 -17.20
CA LEU A 504 -30.70 18.31 -16.18
C LEU A 504 -31.83 19.07 -16.89
N ASP A 505 -32.98 18.42 -17.07
CA ASP A 505 -34.23 19.07 -17.51
C ASP A 505 -35.07 19.57 -16.32
#